data_AF-A0A503XBZ2-F1
#
_entry.id   AF-A0A503XBZ2-F1
#
_cell.length_a   1.000
_cell.length_b   1.000
_cell.length_c   1.000
_cell.angle_alpha   90.00
_cell.angle_beta   90.00
_cell.angle_gamma   90.00
#
_symmetry.space_group_name_H-M   'P 1'
#
loop_
_entity.id
_entity.type
_entity.pdbx_description
1 polymer ?
#
loop_
_entity_poly.entity_id
_entity_poly.type
_entity_poly.pdbx_seq_one_letter_code
_entity_poly.pdbx_strand_id
1 'polypeptide(L)' 'MSETAPVAAPILPEGSPDREVNCEVAIETAFAALVASSIAQGWSAEETATALLNLATAHLAKLKAAII' A
#
# COMPACT_ATOMS: atom_id res chain seq x y z
N MET A 1 16.76 -6.52 -10.90
CA MET A 1 15.84 -5.43 -10.51
C MET A 1 14.47 -6.06 -10.42
N SER A 2 13.90 -6.21 -9.22
CA SER A 2 12.55 -6.75 -9.08
C SER A 2 11.57 -5.65 -9.44
N GLU A 3 10.91 -5.81 -10.58
CA GLU A 3 9.81 -4.96 -10.99
C GLU A 3 8.64 -5.25 -10.06
N THR A 4 8.20 -4.23 -9.31
CA THR A 4 7.01 -4.34 -8.46
C THR A 4 5.82 -4.71 -9.34
N ALA A 5 5.01 -5.69 -8.93
CA ALA A 5 3.84 -6.11 -9.70
C ALA A 5 2.96 -4.90 -10.08
N PRO A 6 2.45 -4.82 -11.32
CA PRO A 6 1.67 -3.66 -11.75
C PRO A 6 0.37 -3.54 -10.96
N VAL A 7 0.13 -2.36 -10.37
CA VAL A 7 -1.11 -2.02 -9.67
C VAL A 7 -2.14 -1.55 -10.70
N ALA A 8 -3.31 -2.20 -10.73
CA ALA A 8 -4.38 -1.83 -11.63
C ALA A 8 -5.05 -0.49 -11.23
N ALA A 9 -5.58 0.24 -12.22
CA ALA A 9 -6.39 1.41 -11.96
C ALA A 9 -7.70 1.04 -11.22
N PRO A 10 -8.26 1.94 -10.39
CA PRO A 10 -9.55 1.70 -9.76
C PRO A 10 -10.64 1.40 -10.80
N ILE A 11 -11.37 0.30 -10.60
CA ILE A 11 -12.44 -0.13 -11.53
C ILE A 11 -13.80 0.51 -11.22
N LEU A 12 -13.97 1.05 -10.00
CA LEU A 12 -15.20 1.71 -9.56
C LEU A 12 -15.05 3.25 -9.52
N PRO A 13 -16.13 3.99 -9.86
CA PRO A 13 -16.12 5.45 -9.82
C PRO A 13 -16.02 5.98 -8.40
N GLU A 14 -15.50 7.20 -8.26
CA GLU A 14 -15.43 7.92 -6.99
C GLU A 14 -16.80 8.02 -6.31
N GLY A 15 -16.83 7.86 -4.98
CA GLY A 15 -18.07 7.83 -4.19
C GLY A 15 -18.81 6.50 -4.18
N SER A 16 -18.38 5.50 -4.97
CA SER A 16 -18.93 4.14 -4.84
C SER A 16 -18.56 3.53 -3.47
N PRO A 17 -19.52 2.95 -2.73
CA PRO A 17 -19.28 2.37 -1.41
C PRO A 17 -18.16 1.31 -1.40
N ASP A 18 -18.02 0.56 -2.49
CA ASP A 18 -17.09 -0.56 -2.58
C ASP A 18 -15.74 -0.17 -3.19
N ARG A 19 -15.54 1.11 -3.53
CA ARG A 19 -14.33 1.56 -4.23
C ARG A 19 -13.07 1.36 -3.39
N GLU A 20 -13.16 1.63 -2.08
CA GLU A 20 -12.04 1.48 -1.16
C GLU A 20 -11.50 0.04 -1.14
N VAL A 21 -12.39 -0.92 -0.90
CA VAL A 21 -12.06 -2.36 -0.91
C VAL A 21 -11.50 -2.80 -2.26
N ASN A 22 -12.04 -2.28 -3.37
CA ASN A 22 -11.50 -2.60 -4.71
C ASN A 22 -10.08 -2.07 -4.91
N CYS A 23 -9.78 -0.87 -4.41
CA CYS A 23 -8.42 -0.33 -4.45
C CYS A 23 -7.46 -1.16 -3.59
N GLU A 24 -7.89 -1.63 -2.41
CA GLU A 24 -7.09 -2.51 -1.55
C GLU A 24 -6.70 -3.80 -2.27
N VAL A 25 -7.69 -4.49 -2.86
CA VAL A 25 -7.46 -5.73 -3.65
C VAL A 25 -6.50 -5.48 -4.80
N ALA A 26 -6.60 -4.34 -5.49
CA ALA A 26 -5.71 -3.99 -6.60
C ALA A 26 -4.25 -3.80 -6.16
N ILE A 27 -4.01 -3.41 -4.91
CA ILE A 27 -2.67 -3.14 -4.34
C ILE A 27 -2.09 -4.37 -3.61
N GLU A 28 -2.94 -5.28 -3.14
CA GLU A 28 -2.57 -6.40 -2.26
C GLU A 28 -1.39 -7.22 -2.77
N THR A 29 -1.34 -7.54 -4.07
CA THR A 29 -0.24 -8.32 -4.64
C THR A 29 1.10 -7.59 -4.58
N ALA A 30 1.11 -6.29 -4.88
CA ALA A 30 2.32 -5.46 -4.79
C ALA A 30 2.75 -5.27 -3.34
N PHE A 31 1.78 -5.12 -2.42
CA PHE A 31 2.04 -5.04 -0.99
C PHE A 31 2.67 -6.34 -0.45
N ALA A 32 2.11 -7.50 -0.79
CA ALA A 32 2.65 -8.80 -0.40
C ALA A 32 4.07 -9.02 -0.94
N ALA A 33 4.36 -8.60 -2.17
CA ALA A 33 5.70 -8.66 -2.75
C ALA A 33 6.71 -7.79 -1.97
N LEU A 34 6.31 -6.60 -1.55
CA LEU A 34 7.14 -5.73 -0.72
C LEU A 34 7.41 -6.34 0.66
N VAL A 35 6.38 -6.90 1.31
CA VAL A 35 6.53 -7.61 2.58
C VAL A 35 7.51 -8.77 2.45
N ALA A 36 7.33 -9.62 1.42
CA ALA A 36 8.21 -10.75 1.16
C ALA A 36 9.65 -10.32 0.90
N SER A 37 9.85 -9.23 0.14
CA SER A 37 11.18 -8.68 -0.13
C SER A 37 11.86 -8.17 1.15
N SER A 38 11.14 -7.48 2.04
CA SER A 38 11.71 -6.99 3.30
C SER A 38 12.13 -8.14 4.21
N ILE A 39 11.27 -9.15 4.35
CA ILE A 39 11.58 -10.35 5.15
C ILE A 39 12.78 -11.11 4.56
N ALA A 40 12.88 -11.22 3.23
CA ALA A 40 14.03 -11.85 2.57
C ALA A 40 15.35 -11.11 2.84
N GLN A 41 15.29 -9.82 3.17
CA GLN A 41 16.45 -9.00 3.57
C GLN A 41 16.75 -9.07 5.08
N GLY A 42 16.06 -9.95 5.82
CA GLY A 42 16.32 -10.22 7.23
C GLY A 42 15.49 -9.39 8.21
N TRP A 43 14.50 -8.63 7.73
CA TRP A 43 13.59 -7.90 8.60
C TRP A 43 12.63 -8.89 9.27
N SER A 44 12.26 -8.64 10.53
CA SER A 44 11.15 -9.39 11.13
C SER A 44 9.81 -9.00 10.47
N ALA A 45 8.81 -9.87 10.61
CA ALA A 45 7.46 -9.60 10.13
C ALA A 45 6.86 -8.36 10.81
N GLU A 46 7.11 -8.18 12.11
CA GLU A 46 6.64 -7.02 12.87
C GLU A 46 7.32 -5.73 12.42
N GLU A 47 8.65 -5.69 12.32
CA GLU A 47 9.37 -4.51 11.82
C GLU A 47 8.91 -4.10 10.43
N THR A 48 8.71 -5.08 9.55
CA THR A 48 8.20 -4.86 8.20
C THR A 48 6.80 -4.22 8.24
N ALA A 49 5.87 -4.80 9.01
CA ALA A 49 4.51 -4.30 9.12
C ALA A 49 4.45 -2.89 9.74
N THR A 50 5.20 -2.66 10.83
CA THR A 50 5.27 -1.36 11.50
C THR A 50 5.85 -0.29 10.58
N ALA A 51 6.91 -0.58 9.83
CA ALA A 51 7.49 0.37 8.88
C ALA A 51 6.50 0.75 7.78
N LEU A 52 5.81 -0.23 7.18
CA LEU A 52 4.82 0.01 6.13
C LEU A 52 3.64 0.85 6.64
N LEU A 53 3.11 0.54 7.83
CA LEU A 53 2.05 1.31 8.47
C LEU A 53 2.45 2.77 8.70
N ASN A 54 3.66 3.00 9.22
CA ASN A 54 4.17 4.34 9.48
C ASN A 54 4.31 5.15 8.18
N LEU A 55 4.83 4.54 7.11
CA LEU A 55 4.96 5.20 5.80
C LEU A 55 3.59 5.56 5.21
N ALA A 56 2.64 4.63 5.22
CA ALA A 56 1.28 4.86 4.72
C ALA A 56 0.57 5.98 5.51
N THR A 57 0.67 5.94 6.84
CA THR A 57 0.07 6.95 7.73
C THR A 57 0.69 8.33 7.49
N ALA A 58 2.02 8.42 7.39
CA ALA A 58 2.71 9.67 7.13
C ALA A 58 2.38 10.24 5.74
N HIS A 59 2.21 9.39 4.72
CA HIS A 59 1.80 9.81 3.39
C HIS A 59 0.38 10.40 3.41
N LEU A 60 -0.57 9.70 4.04
CA LEU A 60 -1.95 10.18 4.16
C LEU A 60 -2.03 11.51 4.93
N ALA A 61 -1.26 11.64 6.02
CA ALA A 61 -1.19 12.89 6.78
C ALA A 61 -0.71 14.06 5.91
N LYS A 62 0.31 13.86 5.06
CA LYS A 62 0.80 14.89 4.11
C LYS A 62 -0.27 15.29 3.10
N LEU A 63 -1.00 14.32 2.53
CA LEU A 63 -2.08 14.61 1.59
C LEU A 63 -3.18 15.45 2.25
N LYS A 64 -3.57 15.12 3.48
CA LYS A 64 -4.57 15.89 4.23
C LYS A 64 -4.08 17.30 4.58
N ALA A 65 -2.80 17.46 4.93
CA ALA A 65 -2.21 18.76 5.24
C ALA A 65 -2.03 19.66 4.00
N ALA A 66 -1.93 19.07 2.81
CA ALA A 66 -1.82 19.79 1.55
C ALA A 66 -3.19 20.28 0.99
N ILE A 67 -4.30 19.94 1.64
CA ILE A 67 -5.67 20.36 1.28
C ILE A 67 -6.09 21.63 2.06
N ILE A 68 -5.12 22.47 2.45
CA ILE A 68 -5.36 23.77 3.12
C ILE A 68 -4.97 24.91 2.18
#